data_AF-M4RK11-F1
#
_entry.id   AF-M4RK11-F1
#
_cell.length_a   1.000
_cell.length_b   1.000
_cell.length_c   1.000
_cell.angle_alpha   90.00
_cell.angle_beta   90.00
_cell.angle_gamma   90.00
#
_symmetry.space_group_name_H-M   'P 1'
#
loop_
_entity.id
_entity.type
_entity.pdbx_description
1 polymer ?
#
loop_
_entity_poly.entity_id
_entity_poly.type
_entity_poly.pdbx_seq_one_letter_code
_entity_poly.pdbx_strand_id
1 'polypeptide(L)'
;MIQENWSFTPKGEDTQAFCQFSGYILADGRMAMLVEATTANMQHISAPFSATTIVSSYSISGEFISGNPPFIKNFGHQVTHLETLMCDPNILQNIFKSINQGIRFEADVLMNTPQGETWYHLFADNSQHQEGSTTILLHHYDIHERKTTEQVLQQQASTDPLTGLFNRRGLTHALQNSVEANTLLTLLYIDLDGFKMVNDSLGHGTGDIILCEVANRLRKNSLPTATLCRFGGDEFFLSFTKTYQNRS
;
A
#
# COMPACT_ATOMS: atom_id res chain seq x y z
N MET A 1 34.72 3.83 3.19
CA MET A 1 34.23 3.91 1.80
C MET A 1 32.98 4.76 1.84
N ILE A 2 32.91 5.82 1.04
CA ILE A 2 31.79 6.79 1.00
C ILE A 2 31.11 6.62 -0.35
N GLN A 3 29.78 6.76 -0.44
CA GLN A 3 29.03 6.67 -1.70
C GLN A 3 28.09 7.87 -1.79
N GLU A 4 28.15 8.62 -2.89
CA GLU A 4 27.31 9.81 -3.11
C GLU A 4 26.77 9.87 -4.54
N ASN A 5 25.57 10.44 -4.67
CA ASN A 5 24.99 10.78 -5.96
C ASN A 5 25.45 12.19 -6.35
N TRP A 6 26.14 12.30 -7.48
CA TRP A 6 26.57 13.58 -8.01
C TRP A 6 25.77 13.93 -9.25
N SER A 7 25.19 15.13 -9.26
CA SER A 7 24.63 15.75 -10.46
C SER A 7 25.67 16.70 -11.05
N PHE A 8 26.00 16.53 -12.32
CA PHE A 8 26.88 17.44 -13.04
C PHE A 8 26.42 17.60 -14.48
N THR A 9 26.79 18.71 -15.11
CA THR A 9 26.20 19.13 -16.39
C THR A 9 27.26 19.19 -17.51
N PRO A 10 27.89 18.06 -17.89
CA PRO A 10 28.92 18.06 -18.90
C PRO A 10 28.32 18.45 -20.25
N LYS A 11 28.90 19.48 -20.89
CA LYS A 11 28.44 20.03 -22.18
C LYS A 11 26.97 20.52 -22.19
N GLY A 12 26.39 20.80 -21.02
CA GLY A 12 25.01 21.30 -20.91
C GLY A 12 23.95 20.20 -20.79
N GLU A 13 24.33 18.93 -20.69
CA GLU A 13 23.39 17.82 -20.44
C GLU A 13 23.42 17.43 -18.96
N ASP A 14 22.27 17.46 -18.28
CA ASP A 14 22.18 17.03 -16.89
C ASP A 14 22.48 15.53 -16.78
N THR A 15 23.59 15.20 -16.13
CA THR A 15 24.05 13.83 -15.92
C THR A 15 24.12 13.55 -14.43
N GLN A 16 23.54 12.42 -14.03
CA GLN A 16 23.68 11.91 -12.67
C GLN A 16 24.59 10.69 -12.69
N ALA A 17 25.58 10.66 -11.80
CA ALA A 17 26.43 9.49 -11.60
C ALA A 17 26.41 9.06 -10.14
N PHE A 18 26.43 7.75 -9.95
CA PHE A 18 26.69 7.15 -8.66
C PHE A 18 28.21 7.05 -8.47
N CYS A 19 28.75 7.78 -7.49
CA CYS A 19 30.18 7.84 -7.24
C CYS A 19 30.52 7.05 -5.96
N GLN A 20 31.42 6.08 -6.09
CA GLN A 20 32.01 5.34 -4.98
C GLN A 20 33.40 5.88 -4.66
N PHE A 21 33.63 6.24 -3.40
CA PHE A 21 34.87 6.81 -2.90
C PHE A 21 35.60 5.83 -1.99
N SER A 22 36.84 5.51 -2.35
CA SER A 22 37.74 4.69 -1.55
C SER A 22 39.11 5.36 -1.38
N GLY A 23 39.80 5.06 -0.29
CA GLY A 23 41.16 5.51 -0.08
C GLY A 23 42.14 4.65 -0.89
N TYR A 24 43.06 5.28 -1.60
CA TYR A 24 44.10 4.60 -2.39
C TYR A 24 45.48 5.10 -1.99
N ILE A 25 46.40 4.19 -1.66
CA ILE A 25 47.79 4.56 -1.32
C ILE A 25 48.63 4.55 -2.59
N LEU A 26 49.22 5.70 -2.92
CA LEU A 26 50.12 5.87 -4.06
C LEU A 26 51.46 5.16 -3.79
N ALA A 27 52.21 4.89 -4.85
CA ALA A 27 53.53 4.22 -4.77
C ALA A 27 54.56 4.97 -3.91
N ASP A 28 54.35 6.26 -3.65
CA ASP A 28 55.17 7.12 -2.79
C ASP A 28 54.66 7.23 -1.34
N GLY A 29 53.63 6.46 -0.98
CA GLY A 29 53.05 6.40 0.37
C GLY A 29 51.99 7.48 0.68
N ARG A 30 51.66 8.37 -0.26
CA ARG A 30 50.61 9.37 -0.06
C ARG A 30 49.21 8.77 -0.22
N MET A 31 48.25 9.27 0.56
CA MET A 31 46.84 8.91 0.44
C MET A 31 46.16 9.72 -0.65
N ALA A 32 45.54 9.02 -1.59
CA ALA A 32 44.67 9.54 -2.63
C ALA A 32 43.24 9.07 -2.42
N MET A 33 42.31 9.71 -3.11
CA MET A 33 40.90 9.32 -3.16
C MET A 33 40.62 8.75 -4.55
N LEU A 34 40.27 7.46 -4.60
CA LEU A 34 39.79 6.79 -5.79
C LEU A 34 38.28 7.03 -5.89
N VAL A 35 37.83 7.51 -7.05
CA VAL A 35 36.42 7.74 -7.36
C VAL A 35 36.03 6.84 -8.52
N GLU A 36 35.11 5.92 -8.28
CA GLU A 36 34.53 5.05 -9.30
C GLU A 36 33.12 5.58 -9.60
N ALA A 37 32.95 6.15 -10.80
CA ALA A 37 31.66 6.67 -11.24
C ALA A 37 30.98 5.65 -12.15
N THR A 38 29.84 5.12 -11.72
CA THR A 38 29.04 4.22 -12.55
C THR A 38 27.99 5.04 -13.29
N THR A 39 28.14 5.16 -14.60
CA THR A 39 27.06 5.62 -15.48
C THR A 39 26.08 4.47 -15.63
N ALA A 40 25.20 4.27 -14.64
CA ALA A 40 24.01 3.49 -14.90
C ALA A 40 23.29 4.22 -16.05
N ASN A 41 23.02 3.53 -17.16
CA ASN A 41 22.18 4.05 -18.24
C ASN A 41 20.78 4.31 -17.66
N MET A 42 20.58 5.46 -17.01
CA MET A 42 19.32 5.90 -16.43
C MET A 42 18.35 6.43 -17.51
N GLN A 43 18.41 5.89 -18.73
CA GLN A 43 17.54 6.31 -19.84
C GLN A 43 16.06 5.92 -19.65
N HIS A 44 15.71 5.19 -18.59
CA HIS A 44 14.32 4.83 -18.26
C HIS A 44 13.81 5.35 -16.91
N ILE A 45 14.48 6.34 -16.31
CA ILE A 45 14.04 6.91 -15.02
C ILE A 45 13.31 8.24 -15.25
N SER A 46 12.03 8.14 -15.61
CA SER A 46 11.17 9.30 -15.88
C SER A 46 10.56 9.94 -14.61
N ALA A 47 11.21 9.81 -13.45
CA ALA A 47 10.76 10.45 -12.22
C ALA A 47 11.95 11.16 -11.55
N PRO A 48 11.85 12.47 -11.26
CA PRO A 48 12.90 13.18 -10.53
C PRO A 48 13.06 12.51 -9.16
N PHE A 49 14.24 11.97 -8.90
CA PHE A 49 14.62 11.49 -7.58
C PHE A 49 14.47 12.63 -6.58
N SER A 50 13.47 12.54 -5.71
CA SER A 50 13.39 13.39 -4.53
C SER A 50 14.57 13.03 -3.61
N ALA A 51 15.06 13.98 -2.81
CA ALA A 51 16.08 13.74 -1.77
C ALA A 51 15.67 12.64 -0.74
N THR A 52 14.43 12.16 -0.82
CA THR A 52 13.83 11.13 0.03
C THR A 52 13.68 9.76 -0.65
N THR A 53 14.00 9.62 -1.93
CA THR A 53 13.84 8.33 -2.64
C THR A 53 14.90 7.33 -2.18
N ILE A 54 14.43 6.15 -1.75
CA ILE A 54 15.31 5.05 -1.33
C ILE A 54 15.61 4.20 -2.55
N VAL A 55 16.89 3.88 -2.75
CA VAL A 55 17.37 3.10 -3.91
C VAL A 55 18.31 2.00 -3.43
N SER A 56 18.11 0.80 -3.94
CA SER A 56 19.01 -0.34 -3.73
C SER A 56 19.14 -1.19 -4.98
N SER A 57 20.26 -1.90 -5.11
CA SER A 57 20.54 -2.79 -6.22
C SER A 57 20.87 -4.20 -5.73
N TYR A 58 20.43 -5.18 -6.52
CA TYR A 58 20.59 -6.61 -6.22
C TYR A 58 21.06 -7.36 -7.45
N SER A 59 21.71 -8.49 -7.25
CA SER A 59 21.96 -9.46 -8.33
C SER A 59 20.64 -10.06 -8.82
N ILE A 60 20.67 -10.73 -9.97
CA ILE A 60 19.49 -11.48 -10.45
C ILE A 60 19.11 -12.65 -9.53
N SER A 61 20.02 -13.12 -8.68
CA SER A 61 19.73 -14.12 -7.63
C SER A 61 19.12 -13.50 -6.37
N GLY A 62 19.10 -12.17 -6.24
CA GLY A 62 18.56 -11.43 -5.10
C GLY A 62 19.59 -11.00 -4.05
N GLU A 63 20.89 -11.22 -4.30
CA GLU A 63 21.96 -10.80 -3.38
C GLU A 63 22.12 -9.28 -3.41
N PHE A 64 22.24 -8.65 -2.23
CA PHE A 64 22.42 -7.22 -2.12
C PHE A 64 23.77 -6.76 -2.68
N ILE A 65 23.74 -5.75 -3.56
CA ILE A 65 24.94 -5.14 -4.16
C ILE A 65 25.22 -3.79 -3.53
N SER A 66 24.24 -2.88 -3.54
CA SER A 66 24.41 -1.52 -2.99
C SER A 66 23.09 -0.86 -2.61
N GLY A 67 23.16 0.18 -1.79
CA GLY A 67 22.01 1.00 -1.42
C GLY A 67 22.44 2.43 -1.12
N ASN A 68 21.58 3.39 -1.45
CA ASN A 68 21.86 4.81 -1.20
C ASN A 68 21.79 5.14 0.32
N PRO A 69 22.28 6.31 0.77
CA PRO A 69 22.25 6.66 2.20
C PRO A 69 20.86 6.58 2.85
N PRO A 70 19.75 6.99 2.19
CA PRO A 70 18.39 6.71 2.67
C PRO A 70 18.09 5.22 2.90
N PHE A 71 18.54 4.33 2.01
CA PHE A 71 18.37 2.89 2.17
C PHE A 71 19.07 2.39 3.44
N ILE A 72 20.34 2.77 3.61
CA ILE A 72 21.13 2.38 4.78
C ILE A 72 20.51 2.91 6.08
N LYS A 73 19.99 4.14 6.06
CA LYS A 73 19.31 4.74 7.22
C LYS A 73 18.04 3.98 7.60
N ASN A 74 17.25 3.55 6.62
CA ASN A 74 15.95 2.93 6.83
C ASN A 74 16.02 1.42 7.05
N PHE A 75 16.99 0.72 6.45
CA PHE A 75 17.06 -0.74 6.46
C PHE A 75 18.32 -1.29 7.17
N GLY A 76 19.31 -0.43 7.43
CA GLY A 76 20.56 -0.79 8.07
C GLY A 76 21.55 -1.47 7.14
N HIS A 77 22.72 -1.81 7.69
CA HIS A 77 23.82 -2.44 6.97
C HIS A 77 23.74 -3.98 6.90
N GLN A 78 22.73 -4.57 7.54
CA GLN A 78 22.58 -6.02 7.70
C GLN A 78 21.78 -6.69 6.57
N VAL A 79 21.27 -5.92 5.61
CA VAL A 79 20.54 -6.47 4.46
C VAL A 79 21.56 -7.13 3.53
N THR A 80 21.44 -8.45 3.39
CA THR A 80 22.28 -9.25 2.49
C THR A 80 21.50 -9.80 1.29
N HIS A 81 20.18 -9.88 1.39
CA HIS A 81 19.34 -10.47 0.35
C HIS A 81 18.00 -9.73 0.23
N LEU A 82 17.46 -9.66 -0.99
CA LEU A 82 16.19 -8.97 -1.26
C LEU A 82 15.01 -9.59 -0.49
N GLU A 83 15.02 -10.91 -0.33
CA GLU A 83 13.95 -11.63 0.36
C GLU A 83 13.76 -11.16 1.81
N THR A 84 14.82 -10.71 2.49
CA THR A 84 14.73 -10.27 3.89
C THR A 84 13.88 -9.03 4.04
N LEU A 85 13.73 -8.27 2.95
CA LEU A 85 12.92 -7.05 2.92
C LEU A 85 11.44 -7.31 2.72
N MET A 86 11.05 -8.47 2.19
CA MET A 86 9.66 -8.74 1.80
C MET A 86 8.89 -9.44 2.92
N CYS A 87 7.74 -8.90 3.32
CA CYS A 87 6.84 -9.60 4.26
C CYS A 87 6.05 -10.73 3.55
N ASP A 88 5.69 -10.55 2.29
CA ASP A 88 4.98 -11.55 1.47
C ASP A 88 5.92 -12.18 0.43
N PRO A 89 6.19 -13.51 0.52
CA PRO A 89 7.01 -14.22 -0.45
C PRO A 89 6.50 -14.15 -1.90
N ASN A 90 5.20 -13.95 -2.12
CA ASN A 90 4.64 -13.87 -3.48
C ASN A 90 5.10 -12.59 -4.20
N ILE A 91 5.37 -11.51 -3.47
CA ILE A 91 5.89 -10.26 -4.05
C ILE A 91 7.24 -10.51 -4.70
N LEU A 92 8.13 -11.25 -4.02
CA LEU A 92 9.44 -11.58 -4.55
C LEU A 92 9.34 -12.39 -5.85
N GLN A 93 8.44 -13.38 -5.89
CA GLN A 93 8.17 -14.16 -7.10
C GLN A 93 7.67 -13.28 -8.25
N ASN A 94 6.78 -12.33 -7.95
CA ASN A 94 6.24 -11.40 -8.94
C ASN A 94 7.31 -10.44 -9.46
N ILE A 95 8.20 -9.94 -8.61
CA ILE A 95 9.35 -9.13 -9.02
C ILE A 95 10.20 -9.92 -10.01
N PHE A 96 10.70 -11.09 -9.63
CA PHE A 96 11.55 -11.90 -10.51
C PHE A 96 10.87 -12.27 -11.83
N LYS A 97 9.57 -12.59 -11.79
CA LYS A 97 8.79 -12.87 -12.99
C LYS A 97 8.72 -11.67 -13.93
N SER A 98 8.40 -10.47 -13.42
CA SER A 98 8.32 -9.25 -14.22
C SER A 98 9.68 -8.88 -14.82
N ILE A 99 10.73 -8.90 -14.01
CA ILE A 99 12.11 -8.58 -14.45
C ILE A 99 12.59 -9.55 -15.54
N ASN A 100 12.33 -10.86 -15.40
CA ASN A 100 12.68 -11.86 -16.42
C ASN A 100 11.90 -11.68 -17.74
N GLN A 101 10.73 -11.03 -17.69
CA GLN A 101 9.95 -10.69 -18.87
C GLN A 101 10.37 -9.34 -19.49
N GLY A 102 11.33 -8.64 -18.89
CA GLY A 102 11.74 -7.29 -19.30
C GLY A 102 10.70 -6.22 -18.98
N ILE A 103 9.84 -6.47 -17.98
CA ILE A 103 8.76 -5.57 -17.56
C ILE A 103 9.09 -5.03 -16.17
N ARG A 104 8.85 -3.74 -15.96
CA ARG A 104 8.93 -3.11 -14.64
C ARG A 104 7.89 -3.68 -13.69
N PHE A 105 8.30 -4.02 -12.47
CA PHE A 105 7.37 -4.31 -11.38
C PHE A 105 7.02 -3.01 -10.64
N GLU A 106 5.75 -2.85 -10.26
CA GLU A 106 5.26 -1.71 -9.50
C GLU A 106 4.13 -2.17 -8.56
N ALA A 107 4.27 -1.92 -7.26
CA ALA A 107 3.24 -2.22 -6.27
C ALA A 107 3.43 -1.45 -4.95
N ASP A 108 2.34 -1.26 -4.22
CA ASP A 108 2.41 -0.99 -2.78
C ASP A 108 2.75 -2.30 -2.04
N VAL A 109 3.86 -2.32 -1.33
CA VAL A 109 4.39 -3.51 -0.64
C VAL A 109 4.63 -3.22 0.84
N LEU A 110 4.41 -4.22 1.67
CA LEU A 110 4.80 -4.19 3.07
C LEU A 110 6.21 -4.79 3.19
N MET A 111 7.14 -4.02 3.76
CA MET A 111 8.53 -4.41 3.89
C MET A 111 8.98 -4.48 5.35
N ASN A 112 9.89 -5.40 5.63
CA ASN A 112 10.54 -5.51 6.93
C ASN A 112 11.59 -4.40 7.08
N THR A 113 11.45 -3.57 8.12
CA THR A 113 12.46 -2.59 8.53
C THR A 113 12.90 -2.86 9.98
N PRO A 114 14.06 -2.35 10.43
CA PRO A 114 14.47 -2.43 11.83
C PRO A 114 13.47 -1.81 12.81
N GLN A 115 12.61 -0.89 12.35
CA GLN A 115 11.56 -0.26 13.16
C GLN A 115 10.23 -1.03 13.15
N GLY A 116 10.13 -2.12 12.37
CA GLY A 116 8.90 -2.89 12.17
C GLY A 116 8.48 -2.96 10.71
N GLU A 117 7.26 -3.44 10.47
CA GLU A 117 6.68 -3.53 9.13
C GLU A 117 6.22 -2.16 8.64
N THR A 118 6.73 -1.72 7.49
CA THR A 118 6.49 -0.37 6.94
C THR A 118 6.02 -0.48 5.50
N TRP A 119 5.04 0.35 5.11
CA TRP A 119 4.50 0.32 3.75
C TRP A 119 5.34 1.19 2.82
N TYR A 120 5.71 0.64 1.67
CA TYR A 120 6.45 1.33 0.63
C TYR A 120 5.73 1.18 -0.71
N HIS A 121 5.77 2.24 -1.53
CA HIS A 121 5.50 2.07 -2.95
C HIS A 121 6.82 1.68 -3.62
N LEU A 122 6.86 0.48 -4.20
CA LEU A 122 8.06 -0.16 -4.73
C LEU A 122 7.98 -0.28 -6.24
N PHE A 123 9.11 0.02 -6.87
CA PHE A 123 9.36 -0.31 -8.25
C PHE A 123 10.59 -1.19 -8.36
N ALA A 124 10.58 -2.12 -9.31
CA ALA A 124 11.74 -2.90 -9.69
C ALA A 124 11.96 -2.83 -11.20
N ASP A 125 13.18 -2.45 -11.58
CA ASP A 125 13.63 -2.39 -12.97
C ASP A 125 14.85 -3.33 -13.17
N ASN A 126 15.03 -3.83 -14.39
CA ASN A 126 16.28 -4.48 -14.76
C ASN A 126 17.29 -3.42 -15.23
N SER A 127 18.54 -3.54 -14.80
CA SER A 127 19.64 -2.70 -15.26
C SER A 127 20.72 -3.60 -15.85
N GLN A 128 21.08 -3.35 -17.11
CA GLN A 128 22.19 -4.03 -17.76
C GLN A 128 23.49 -3.26 -17.48
N HIS A 129 24.46 -3.93 -16.87
CA HIS A 129 25.82 -3.42 -16.76
C HIS A 129 26.57 -3.59 -18.09
N GLN A 130 27.60 -2.76 -18.31
CA GLN A 130 28.45 -2.79 -19.51
C GLN A 130 29.19 -4.15 -19.70
N GLU A 131 29.30 -4.97 -18.66
CA GLU A 131 29.86 -6.33 -18.72
C GLU A 131 28.82 -7.43 -19.02
N GLY A 132 27.57 -7.08 -19.31
CA GLY A 132 26.50 -8.04 -19.64
C GLY A 132 25.82 -8.69 -18.43
N SER A 133 26.22 -8.35 -17.20
CA SER A 133 25.51 -8.74 -15.98
C SER A 133 24.23 -7.93 -15.82
N THR A 134 23.13 -8.62 -15.51
CA THR A 134 21.83 -7.98 -15.23
C THR A 134 21.66 -7.85 -13.73
N THR A 135 21.37 -6.63 -13.27
CA THR A 135 21.05 -6.32 -11.88
C THR A 135 19.60 -5.87 -11.75
N ILE A 136 19.03 -6.05 -10.56
CA ILE A 136 17.71 -5.55 -10.20
C ILE A 136 17.92 -4.22 -9.48
N LEU A 137 17.34 -3.15 -10.02
CA LEU A 137 17.30 -1.86 -9.37
C LEU A 137 15.94 -1.70 -8.69
N LEU A 138 15.95 -1.45 -7.39
CA LEU A 138 14.77 -1.08 -6.62
C LEU A 138 14.81 0.39 -6.28
N HIS A 139 13.69 1.06 -6.48
CA HIS A 139 13.45 2.37 -5.91
C HIS A 139 12.10 2.36 -5.22
N HIS A 140 12.06 2.94 -4.02
CA HIS A 140 10.87 2.99 -3.22
C HIS A 140 10.80 4.24 -2.35
N TYR A 141 9.57 4.59 -1.98
CA TYR A 141 9.28 5.68 -1.05
C TYR A 141 8.24 5.25 -0.02
N ASP A 142 8.37 5.78 1.17
CA ASP A 142 7.52 5.47 2.32
C ASP A 142 6.08 5.99 2.07
N ILE A 143 5.10 5.11 2.23
CA ILE A 143 3.66 5.43 2.15
C ILE A 143 2.92 4.99 3.42
N HIS A 144 3.65 4.71 4.50
CA HIS A 144 3.12 4.14 5.73
C HIS A 144 2.13 5.06 6.42
N GLU A 145 2.44 6.35 6.57
CA GLU A 145 1.51 7.32 7.15
C GLU A 145 0.23 7.44 6.32
N ARG A 146 0.35 7.46 4.99
CA ARG A 146 -0.80 7.49 4.07
C ARG A 146 -1.68 6.25 4.25
N LYS A 147 -1.09 5.05 4.17
CA LYS A 147 -1.81 3.77 4.29
C LYS A 147 -2.46 3.61 5.66
N THR A 148 -1.75 3.94 6.74
CA THR A 148 -2.29 3.83 8.10
C THR A 148 -3.39 4.86 8.33
N THR A 149 -3.25 6.09 7.83
CA THR A 149 -4.32 7.10 7.88
C THR A 149 -5.53 6.67 7.08
N GLU A 150 -5.37 6.16 5.85
CA GLU A 150 -6.47 5.61 5.05
C GLU A 150 -7.17 4.47 5.79
N GLN A 151 -6.42 3.54 6.39
CA GLN A 151 -6.98 2.46 7.20
C GLN A 151 -7.73 2.99 8.42
N VAL A 152 -7.18 3.98 9.13
CA VAL A 152 -7.86 4.61 10.28
C VAL A 152 -9.14 5.31 9.83
N LEU A 153 -9.13 6.04 8.71
CA LEU A 153 -10.31 6.68 8.16
C LEU A 153 -11.36 5.66 7.71
N GLN A 154 -10.95 4.57 7.06
CA GLN A 154 -11.83 3.45 6.75
C GLN A 154 -12.35 2.76 8.02
N GLN A 155 -11.53 2.72 9.08
CA GLN A 155 -11.96 2.23 10.39
C GLN A 155 -12.98 3.14 11.05
N GLN A 156 -12.83 4.46 10.87
CA GLN A 156 -13.72 5.51 11.39
C GLN A 156 -14.98 5.72 10.54
N ALA A 157 -15.01 5.24 9.30
CA ALA A 157 -16.20 5.30 8.47
C ALA A 157 -17.33 4.49 9.12
N SER A 158 -18.45 5.17 9.43
CA SER A 158 -19.63 4.57 10.05
C SER A 158 -20.67 4.11 9.03
N THR A 159 -20.46 4.37 7.74
CA THR A 159 -21.42 4.05 6.67
C THR A 159 -20.88 2.99 5.70
N ASP A 160 -21.81 2.27 5.07
CA ASP A 160 -21.56 1.37 3.95
C ASP A 160 -21.43 2.20 2.66
N PRO A 161 -20.31 2.11 1.92
CA PRO A 161 -20.06 2.99 0.78
C PRO A 161 -20.98 2.73 -0.41
N LEU A 162 -21.56 1.52 -0.52
CA LEU A 162 -22.45 1.18 -1.63
C LEU A 162 -23.85 1.75 -1.41
N THR A 163 -24.44 1.52 -0.23
CA THR A 163 -25.84 1.85 0.06
C THR A 163 -26.03 3.18 0.79
N GLY A 164 -24.96 3.70 1.39
CA GLY A 164 -24.99 4.88 2.25
C GLY A 164 -25.74 4.69 3.57
N LEU A 165 -26.12 3.44 3.92
CA LEU A 165 -26.63 3.10 5.25
C LEU A 165 -25.48 3.08 6.26
N PHE A 166 -25.78 2.94 7.55
CA PHE A 166 -24.72 2.61 8.49
C PHE A 166 -24.09 1.26 8.13
N ASN A 167 -22.81 1.10 8.42
CA ASN A 167 -22.18 -0.21 8.42
C ASN A 167 -22.27 -0.83 9.83
N ARG A 168 -21.73 -2.04 9.99
CA ARG A 168 -21.68 -2.74 11.29
C ARG A 168 -21.18 -1.84 12.43
N ARG A 169 -20.13 -1.04 12.22
CA ARG A 169 -19.59 -0.13 13.25
C ARG A 169 -20.54 1.01 13.56
N GLY A 170 -21.11 1.63 12.52
CA GLY A 170 -22.10 2.69 12.68
C GLY A 170 -23.32 2.24 13.47
N LEU A 171 -23.82 1.02 13.21
CA LEU A 171 -24.89 0.41 14.00
C LEU A 171 -24.47 0.21 15.46
N THR A 172 -23.31 -0.42 15.71
CA THR A 172 -22.82 -0.65 17.08
C THR A 172 -22.73 0.66 17.86
N HIS A 173 -22.16 1.71 17.27
CA HIS A 173 -22.06 3.02 17.90
C HIS A 173 -23.45 3.66 18.14
N ALA A 174 -24.37 3.57 17.19
CA ALA A 174 -25.73 4.08 17.36
C ALA A 174 -26.50 3.36 18.48
N LEU A 175 -26.24 2.07 18.66
CA LEU A 175 -26.87 1.26 19.71
C LEU A 175 -26.23 1.46 21.08
N GLN A 176 -24.95 1.83 21.14
CA GLN A 176 -24.18 1.93 22.38
C GLN A 176 -24.87 2.84 23.41
N ASN A 177 -25.30 4.03 23.00
CA ASN A 177 -26.02 4.96 23.87
C ASN A 177 -27.33 4.36 24.42
N SER A 178 -28.06 3.58 23.61
CA SER A 178 -29.32 2.95 24.03
C SER A 178 -29.07 1.81 25.03
N VAL A 179 -27.97 1.06 24.84
CA VAL A 179 -27.52 0.01 25.76
C VAL A 179 -27.10 0.62 27.09
N GLU A 180 -26.25 1.64 27.08
CA GLU A 180 -25.77 2.33 28.29
C GLU A 180 -26.92 2.99 29.06
N ALA A 181 -27.91 3.55 28.37
CA ALA A 181 -29.09 4.15 28.97
C ALA A 181 -30.21 3.15 29.33
N ASN A 182 -29.99 1.82 29.19
CA ASN A 182 -31.00 0.78 29.39
C ASN A 182 -32.35 1.07 28.69
N THR A 183 -32.29 1.65 27.48
CA THR A 183 -33.47 2.01 26.70
C THR A 183 -33.98 0.79 25.92
N LEU A 184 -35.30 0.57 25.95
CA LEU A 184 -35.92 -0.53 25.19
C LEU A 184 -35.74 -0.29 23.68
N LEU A 185 -34.99 -1.18 23.04
CA LEU A 185 -34.70 -1.16 21.61
C LEU A 185 -35.34 -2.35 20.91
N THR A 186 -35.88 -2.12 19.72
CA THR A 186 -36.22 -3.19 18.77
C THR A 186 -35.13 -3.26 17.71
N LEU A 187 -34.64 -4.46 17.43
CA LEU A 187 -33.69 -4.76 16.35
C LEU A 187 -34.34 -5.78 15.41
N LEU A 188 -34.41 -5.45 14.14
CA LEU A 188 -34.86 -6.32 13.05
C LEU A 188 -33.66 -6.68 12.20
N TYR A 189 -33.50 -7.98 11.94
CA TYR A 189 -32.54 -8.54 10.99
C TYR A 189 -33.28 -8.95 9.73
N ILE A 190 -32.70 -8.63 8.57
CA ILE A 190 -33.25 -8.91 7.25
C ILE A 190 -32.12 -9.49 6.41
N ASP A 191 -32.34 -10.68 5.86
CA ASP A 191 -31.48 -11.31 4.88
C ASP A 191 -32.20 -11.40 3.53
N LEU A 192 -31.47 -11.31 2.42
CA LEU A 192 -32.08 -11.36 1.08
C LEU A 192 -31.99 -12.77 0.50
N ASP A 193 -33.12 -13.49 0.55
CA ASP A 193 -33.22 -14.84 0.02
C ASP A 193 -32.75 -14.92 -1.46
N GLY A 194 -31.79 -15.81 -1.71
CA GLY A 194 -31.30 -16.10 -3.06
C GLY A 194 -30.42 -15.03 -3.68
N PHE A 195 -29.96 -14.03 -2.92
CA PHE A 195 -29.08 -12.98 -3.44
C PHE A 195 -27.80 -13.53 -4.07
N LYS A 196 -27.19 -14.57 -3.48
CA LYS A 196 -26.04 -15.26 -4.06
C LYS A 196 -26.33 -15.80 -5.47
N MET A 197 -27.50 -16.41 -5.70
CA MET A 197 -27.87 -16.92 -7.02
C MET A 197 -27.97 -15.80 -8.06
N VAL A 198 -28.43 -14.62 -7.65
CA VAL A 198 -28.48 -13.44 -8.51
C VAL A 198 -27.07 -12.99 -8.90
N ASN A 199 -26.15 -12.91 -7.93
CA ASN A 199 -24.76 -12.58 -8.22
C ASN A 199 -24.10 -13.61 -9.15
N ASP A 200 -24.34 -14.90 -8.90
CA ASP A 200 -23.75 -15.98 -9.69
C ASP A 200 -24.31 -16.00 -11.14
N SER A 201 -25.58 -15.62 -11.32
CA SER A 201 -26.25 -15.66 -12.63
C SER A 201 -26.12 -14.37 -13.44
N LEU A 202 -26.12 -13.21 -12.77
CA LEU A 202 -26.23 -11.88 -13.38
C LEU A 202 -25.05 -10.95 -13.05
N GLY A 203 -24.07 -11.43 -12.29
CA GLY A 203 -22.88 -10.70 -11.90
C GLY A 203 -23.09 -9.75 -10.72
N HIS A 204 -21.99 -9.44 -10.04
CA HIS A 204 -21.97 -8.60 -8.84
C HIS A 204 -22.56 -7.19 -9.04
N GLY A 205 -22.38 -6.58 -10.22
CA GLY A 205 -22.94 -5.26 -10.50
C GLY A 205 -24.48 -5.24 -10.45
N THR A 206 -25.13 -6.35 -10.83
CA THR A 206 -26.60 -6.48 -10.70
C THR A 206 -27.00 -6.63 -9.23
N GLY A 207 -26.23 -7.39 -8.44
CA GLY A 207 -26.41 -7.48 -6.99
C GLY A 207 -26.29 -6.13 -6.30
N ASP A 208 -25.30 -5.32 -6.70
CA ASP A 208 -25.09 -3.98 -6.14
C ASP A 208 -26.31 -3.06 -6.36
N ILE A 209 -26.92 -3.12 -7.54
CA ILE A 209 -28.16 -2.38 -7.84
C ILE A 209 -29.30 -2.83 -6.92
N ILE A 210 -29.44 -4.14 -6.69
CA ILE A 210 -30.47 -4.69 -5.80
C ILE A 210 -30.24 -4.21 -4.36
N LEU A 211 -29.01 -4.26 -3.87
CA LEU A 211 -28.66 -3.80 -2.52
C LEU A 211 -28.98 -2.32 -2.32
N CYS A 212 -28.66 -1.49 -3.32
CA CYS A 212 -29.02 -0.06 -3.33
C CYS A 212 -30.54 0.15 -3.31
N GLU A 213 -31.29 -0.63 -4.10
CA GLU A 213 -32.75 -0.54 -4.13
C GLU A 213 -33.39 -1.00 -2.82
N VAL A 214 -32.88 -2.07 -2.21
CA VAL A 214 -33.32 -2.53 -0.87
C VAL A 214 -33.06 -1.45 0.17
N ALA A 215 -31.86 -0.85 0.18
CA ALA A 215 -31.54 0.25 1.08
C ALA A 215 -32.49 1.45 0.90
N ASN A 216 -32.81 1.81 -0.34
CA ASN A 216 -33.78 2.86 -0.64
C ASN A 216 -35.20 2.52 -0.16
N ARG A 217 -35.64 1.27 -0.32
CA ARG A 217 -36.93 0.80 0.20
C ARG A 217 -36.98 0.83 1.72
N LEU A 218 -35.93 0.37 2.39
CA LEU A 218 -35.83 0.45 3.85
C LEU A 218 -35.91 1.92 4.30
N ARG A 219 -35.15 2.81 3.66
CA ARG A 219 -35.17 4.26 3.98
C ARG A 219 -36.57 4.88 3.84
N LYS A 220 -37.33 4.49 2.80
CA LYS A 220 -38.67 5.02 2.55
C LYS A 220 -39.74 4.47 3.49
N ASN A 221 -39.60 3.23 3.95
CA ASN A 221 -40.64 2.53 4.72
C ASN A 221 -40.35 2.45 6.23
N SER A 222 -39.21 3.00 6.68
CA SER A 222 -38.83 2.99 8.08
C SER A 222 -39.25 4.26 8.82
N LEU A 223 -39.30 4.17 10.15
CA LEU A 223 -39.49 5.35 11.00
C LEU A 223 -38.33 6.34 10.81
N PRO A 224 -38.58 7.67 10.88
CA PRO A 224 -37.50 8.67 10.79
C PRO A 224 -36.41 8.51 11.86
N THR A 225 -36.74 7.90 13.00
CA THR A 225 -35.82 7.61 14.11
C THR A 225 -35.14 6.26 14.01
N ALA A 226 -35.43 5.47 12.97
CA ALA A 226 -34.81 4.16 12.79
C ALA A 226 -33.37 4.31 12.26
N THR A 227 -32.46 3.59 12.89
CA THR A 227 -31.11 3.37 12.38
C THR A 227 -31.15 2.22 11.39
N LEU A 228 -30.70 2.46 10.18
CA LEU A 228 -30.62 1.47 9.10
C LEU A 228 -29.16 1.13 8.84
N CYS A 229 -28.87 -0.16 8.73
CA CYS A 229 -27.52 -0.67 8.57
C CYS A 229 -27.48 -1.77 7.51
N ARG A 230 -26.47 -1.75 6.64
CA ARG A 230 -26.03 -2.93 5.91
C ARG A 230 -24.85 -3.52 6.64
N PHE A 231 -25.03 -4.73 7.19
CA PHE A 231 -24.02 -5.33 8.07
C PHE A 231 -22.88 -5.96 7.29
N GLY A 232 -23.20 -6.56 6.13
CA GLY A 232 -22.26 -7.15 5.18
C GLY A 232 -23.04 -8.00 4.16
N GLY A 233 -22.51 -8.18 2.94
CA GLY A 233 -23.20 -9.00 1.92
C GLY A 233 -24.63 -8.51 1.62
N ASP A 234 -25.59 -9.39 1.83
CA ASP A 234 -27.06 -9.24 1.73
C ASP A 234 -27.76 -8.91 3.05
N GLU A 235 -27.02 -8.78 4.14
CA GLU A 235 -27.59 -8.64 5.49
C GLU A 235 -27.86 -7.18 5.84
N PHE A 236 -29.09 -6.89 6.25
CA PHE A 236 -29.54 -5.59 6.72
C PHE A 236 -30.06 -5.66 8.16
N PHE A 237 -29.83 -4.58 8.90
CA PHE A 237 -30.37 -4.39 10.24
C PHE A 237 -31.13 -3.08 10.29
N LEU A 238 -32.21 -3.09 11.06
CA LEU A 238 -33.01 -1.92 11.37
C LEU A 238 -33.21 -1.87 12.87
N SER A 239 -32.90 -0.75 13.50
CA SER A 239 -33.14 -0.57 14.93
C SER A 239 -33.90 0.70 15.25
N PHE A 240 -34.81 0.65 16.21
CA PHE A 240 -35.52 1.83 16.71
C PHE A 240 -35.85 1.66 18.18
N THR A 241 -35.89 2.78 18.90
CA THR A 241 -36.41 2.83 20.27
C THR A 241 -37.93 2.98 20.20
N LYS A 242 -38.66 2.20 21.00
CA LYS A 242 -40.11 2.30 21.06
C LYS A 242 -40.46 3.46 21.99
N THR A 243 -40.99 4.56 21.46
CA THR A 243 -41.77 5.49 22.29
C THR A 243 -43.14 4.83 22.48
N TYR A 244 -43.51 4.48 23.72
CA TYR A 244 -44.90 4.08 24.00
C TYR A 244 -45.81 5.25 23.64
N GLN A 245 -46.43 5.21 22.46
CA GLN A 245 -47.66 5.94 22.19
C GLN A 245 -48.76 4.90 22.07
N ASN A 246 -49.61 4.84 23.10
CA ASN A 246 -50.89 4.15 23.06
C ASN A 246 -51.61 4.57 21.78
N ARG A 247 -51.70 3.66 20.81
CA ARG A 247 -52.76 3.76 19.80
C ARG A 247 -54.02 3.26 20.48
N SER A 248 -54.93 4.21 20.68
CA SER A 248 -56.29 4.06 21.20
C SER A 248 -57.11 3.07 20.38
#